data_AF-A3JX22-F1
#
_entry.id   AF-A3JX22-F1
#
_cell.length_a   1.000
_cell.length_b   1.000
_cell.length_c   1.000
_cell.angle_alpha   90.00
_cell.angle_beta   90.00
_cell.angle_gamma   90.00
#
_symmetry.space_group_name_H-M   'P 1'
#
loop_
_entity.id
_entity.type
_entity.pdbx_description
1 polymer ?
#
loop_
_entity_poly.entity_id
_entity_poly.type
_entity_poly.pdbx_seq_one_letter_code
_entity_poly.pdbx_strand_id
1 'polypeptide(L)'
;MANKNILLVEPGYRNKYPPLGLMKIAQYHGPNGKRDNVRFVKGEDPSAYETAWDRVYITTLFSFEWERTARSIDYALDLVGGQAHRVFVGGIAASLMHENFVDEPRWRGVRFIKGLLGEAPAVSLGLDPFDEELYADDVNGKPIEDLVPDYSILDHIEYQYPVNDAYFTYASRGCVRKCAFCGVPKLEGGQRDTNSLSEVVQGVSKLYGEKRDLILMDNNVVASANFKEIIAEIIDLGFERGAKLKRGRYELQRRVDFNQGVDARILCKDPMYLQQLARIALKPLRIAFDHLGVKKPYAQAIRYSADAGLTELSNYMLYNFNDSPADLFERMRLNVTLNEELNIRIFSFPMRYQPVTRPDRGHVGKNWNSYYLRSMQVILQATHGIVSGAPEFFRKAFGDTYDEFESILLRPHHYIFNRYWYEQYDGRPEFDEFQATMRALSDDERTELLGFLCTRDKNDYARDLNELAAGKLREAARFFVPMSKTDEARIWEAQKRRRVEDINAYLVPEDERVEDAGLTDEDVQPTTNTKTQLKDITQVYA
;
A
#
# COMPACT_ATOMS: atom_id res chain seq x y z
N MET A 1 26.93 30.04 -5.25
CA MET A 1 26.21 30.57 -4.09
C MET A 1 25.95 29.40 -3.15
N ALA A 2 26.25 29.55 -1.86
CA ALA A 2 25.95 28.58 -0.80
C ALA A 2 25.02 29.29 0.21
N ASN A 3 24.39 28.55 1.10
CA ASN A 3 23.51 29.03 2.19
C ASN A 3 22.10 29.49 1.76
N LYS A 4 21.49 28.89 0.75
CA LYS A 4 20.04 29.08 0.52
C LYS A 4 19.23 28.26 1.51
N ASN A 5 18.08 28.77 1.94
CA ASN A 5 17.19 28.06 2.85
C ASN A 5 16.21 27.21 2.03
N ILE A 6 16.35 25.89 2.16
CA ILE A 6 15.58 24.91 1.39
C ILE A 6 14.72 24.09 2.36
N LEU A 7 13.40 24.15 2.17
CA LEU A 7 12.46 23.34 2.93
C LEU A 7 12.01 22.13 2.11
N LEU A 8 12.03 20.97 2.74
CA LEU A 8 11.49 19.73 2.21
C LEU A 8 10.28 19.34 3.05
N VAL A 9 9.14 19.11 2.40
CA VAL A 9 7.87 18.82 3.06
C VAL A 9 7.35 17.48 2.57
N GLU A 10 7.25 16.51 3.48
CA GLU A 10 6.40 15.35 3.28
C GLU A 10 5.05 15.65 3.92
N PRO A 11 3.92 15.56 3.22
CA PRO A 11 2.62 15.73 3.87
C PRO A 11 2.43 14.72 5.01
N GLY A 12 1.47 15.00 5.90
CA GLY A 12 1.17 14.20 7.10
C GLY A 12 0.54 12.83 6.82
N TYR A 13 1.11 12.06 5.88
CA TYR A 13 0.76 10.69 5.56
C TYR A 13 1.21 9.74 6.68
N ARG A 14 0.49 8.63 6.84
CA ARG A 14 0.99 7.47 7.57
C ARG A 14 1.65 6.54 6.56
N ASN A 15 2.97 6.58 6.49
CA ASN A 15 3.73 5.80 5.51
C ASN A 15 4.93 5.10 6.15
N LYS A 16 5.28 3.98 5.53
CA LYS A 16 6.24 3.01 6.02
C LYS A 16 7.69 3.38 5.65
N TYR A 17 7.86 3.92 4.45
CA TYR A 17 9.16 4.23 3.86
C TYR A 17 9.43 5.73 3.90
N PRO A 18 10.68 6.15 4.14
CA PRO A 18 11.05 7.55 4.05
C PRO A 18 10.94 8.08 2.60
N PRO A 19 10.74 9.39 2.41
CA PRO A 19 10.52 9.99 1.10
C PRO A 19 11.82 10.07 0.29
N LEU A 20 12.18 8.96 -0.38
CA LEU A 20 13.45 8.81 -1.10
C LEU A 20 13.73 9.93 -2.11
N GLY A 21 12.70 10.47 -2.77
CA GLY A 21 12.84 11.62 -3.67
C GLY A 21 13.32 12.88 -2.93
N LEU A 22 12.76 13.17 -1.75
CA LEU A 22 13.20 14.30 -0.93
C LEU A 22 14.60 14.06 -0.34
N MET A 23 14.94 12.82 0.03
CA MET A 23 16.30 12.49 0.47
C MET A 23 17.35 12.74 -0.62
N LYS A 24 17.03 12.51 -1.89
CA LYS A 24 17.93 12.82 -3.01
C LYS A 24 18.00 14.33 -3.31
N ILE A 25 16.89 15.04 -3.19
CA ILE A 25 16.87 16.52 -3.27
C ILE A 25 17.68 17.13 -2.11
N ALA A 26 17.59 16.55 -0.91
CA ALA A 26 18.41 16.95 0.23
C ALA A 26 19.90 16.77 -0.06
N GLN A 27 20.31 15.65 -0.65
CA GLN A 27 21.70 15.47 -1.07
C GLN A 27 22.15 16.52 -2.11
N TYR A 28 21.29 16.85 -3.08
CA TYR A 28 21.57 17.87 -4.10
C TYR A 28 21.84 19.24 -3.47
N HIS A 29 20.99 19.66 -2.52
CA HIS A 29 21.13 20.94 -1.85
C HIS A 29 22.17 20.94 -0.72
N GLY A 30 22.33 19.82 -0.03
CA GLY A 30 23.03 19.71 1.24
C GLY A 30 24.55 19.88 1.17
N PRO A 31 25.27 19.52 2.25
CA PRO A 31 26.70 19.83 2.42
C PRO A 31 27.62 19.29 1.32
N ASN A 32 27.22 18.18 0.69
CA ASN A 32 27.99 17.52 -0.37
C ASN A 32 27.54 17.92 -1.78
N GLY A 33 26.55 18.81 -1.90
CA GLY A 33 26.02 19.33 -3.15
C GLY A 33 26.19 20.85 -3.24
N LYS A 34 25.08 21.60 -3.22
CA LYS A 34 25.10 23.07 -3.30
C LYS A 34 25.56 23.78 -2.03
N ARG A 35 25.60 23.09 -0.88
CA ARG A 35 25.92 23.65 0.45
C ARG A 35 24.88 24.67 0.90
N ASP A 36 23.61 24.31 0.73
CA ASP A 36 22.44 25.02 1.22
C ASP A 36 22.03 24.54 2.62
N ASN A 37 21.20 25.33 3.29
CA ASN A 37 20.59 25.00 4.56
C ASN A 37 19.30 24.21 4.29
N VAL A 38 19.38 22.89 4.46
CA VAL A 38 18.24 21.99 4.23
C VAL A 38 17.52 21.71 5.54
N ARG A 39 16.20 21.91 5.56
CA ARG A 39 15.31 21.45 6.64
C ARG A 39 14.25 20.52 6.06
N PHE A 40 13.92 19.48 6.80
CA PHE A 40 12.85 18.55 6.44
C PHE A 40 11.77 18.58 7.52
N VAL A 41 10.51 18.59 7.09
CA VAL A 41 9.34 18.53 7.96
C VAL A 41 8.35 17.51 7.43
N LYS A 42 7.60 16.90 8.34
CA LYS A 42 6.49 15.98 8.02
C LYS A 42 5.19 16.56 8.54
N GLY A 43 4.27 16.86 7.62
CA GLY A 43 3.06 17.64 7.89
C GLY A 43 3.36 19.14 8.03
N GLU A 44 2.37 19.86 8.52
CA GLU A 44 2.43 21.30 8.71
C GLU A 44 3.08 21.65 10.07
N ASP A 45 4.40 21.88 10.08
CA ASP A 45 5.21 22.22 11.28
C ASP A 45 5.28 23.75 11.50
N PRO A 46 4.61 24.32 12.52
CA PRO A 46 4.59 25.77 12.76
C PRO A 46 5.97 26.41 12.95
N SER A 47 6.98 25.66 13.38
CA SER A 47 8.32 26.23 13.57
C SER A 47 9.06 26.48 12.26
N ALA A 48 8.53 26.06 11.10
CA ALA A 48 9.07 26.44 9.80
C ALA A 48 8.81 27.91 9.44
N TYR A 49 7.83 28.57 10.07
CA TYR A 49 7.53 30.00 9.87
C TYR A 49 8.64 30.93 10.40
N GLU A 50 9.54 30.42 11.23
CA GLU A 50 10.67 31.18 11.78
C GLU A 50 11.79 31.43 10.76
N THR A 51 11.70 30.82 9.57
CA THR A 51 12.73 30.91 8.52
C THR A 51 12.13 31.42 7.22
N ALA A 52 12.82 32.35 6.56
CA ALA A 52 12.50 32.73 5.19
C ALA A 52 13.07 31.70 4.21
N TRP A 53 12.20 31.03 3.45
CA TRP A 53 12.57 29.96 2.52
C TRP A 53 12.83 30.50 1.11
N ASP A 54 13.97 30.12 0.53
CA ASP A 54 14.30 30.39 -0.87
C ASP A 54 13.56 29.43 -1.81
N ARG A 55 13.34 28.19 -1.36
CA ARG A 55 12.60 27.16 -2.10
C ARG A 55 11.96 26.14 -1.17
N VAL A 56 10.77 25.66 -1.54
CA VAL A 56 10.05 24.58 -0.84
C VAL A 56 9.77 23.45 -1.82
N TYR A 57 10.12 22.22 -1.44
CA TYR A 57 9.79 21.01 -2.21
C TYR A 57 8.80 20.15 -1.43
N ILE A 58 7.69 19.79 -2.07
CA ILE A 58 6.66 18.90 -1.52
C ILE A 58 6.66 17.60 -2.32
N THR A 59 6.69 16.46 -1.62
CA THR A 59 6.45 15.16 -2.25
C THR A 59 4.99 14.74 -2.15
N THR A 60 4.53 13.98 -3.14
CA THR A 60 3.17 13.44 -3.21
C THR A 60 3.22 11.92 -3.30
N LEU A 61 2.35 11.25 -2.52
CA LEU A 61 2.22 9.79 -2.50
C LEU A 61 1.02 9.37 -3.36
N PHE A 62 0.03 8.69 -2.79
CA PHE A 62 -1.13 8.20 -3.53
C PHE A 62 -2.10 9.31 -3.92
N SER A 63 -2.80 9.12 -5.04
CA SER A 63 -3.77 10.09 -5.57
C SER A 63 -4.88 10.43 -4.57
N PHE A 64 -5.34 9.44 -3.79
CA PHE A 64 -6.39 9.59 -2.79
C PHE A 64 -5.96 10.35 -1.53
N GLU A 65 -4.66 10.68 -1.39
CA GLU A 65 -4.17 11.57 -0.32
C GLU A 65 -4.25 13.05 -0.72
N TRP A 66 -5.12 13.36 -1.70
CA TRP A 66 -5.29 14.70 -2.28
C TRP A 66 -5.48 15.77 -1.21
N GLU A 67 -6.38 15.55 -0.24
CA GLU A 67 -6.65 16.55 0.80
C GLU A 67 -5.45 16.83 1.69
N ARG A 68 -4.69 15.81 2.09
CA ARG A 68 -3.47 15.99 2.89
C ARG A 68 -2.42 16.76 2.10
N THR A 69 -2.28 16.40 0.82
CA THR A 69 -1.36 17.05 -0.12
C THR A 69 -1.73 18.53 -0.30
N ALA A 70 -3.02 18.82 -0.51
CA ALA A 70 -3.54 20.16 -0.67
C ALA A 70 -3.22 21.06 0.53
N ARG A 71 -3.42 20.56 1.76
CA ARG A 71 -3.06 21.30 2.97
C ARG A 71 -1.58 21.65 3.03
N SER A 72 -0.70 20.72 2.66
CA SER A 72 0.74 20.97 2.66
C SER A 72 1.18 21.94 1.54
N ILE A 73 0.50 21.98 0.39
CA ILE A 73 0.72 22.99 -0.66
C ILE A 73 0.30 24.37 -0.16
N ASP A 74 -0.90 24.49 0.41
CA ASP A 74 -1.42 25.75 0.94
C ASP A 74 -0.51 26.29 2.08
N TYR A 75 -0.04 25.40 2.95
CA TYR A 75 0.95 25.70 3.98
C TYR A 75 2.29 26.20 3.40
N ALA A 76 2.81 25.55 2.36
CA ALA A 76 4.04 26.01 1.71
C ALA A 76 3.90 27.38 1.04
N LEU A 77 2.73 27.65 0.43
CA LEU A 77 2.43 28.96 -0.14
C LEU A 77 2.42 30.07 0.92
N ASP A 78 1.87 29.78 2.10
CA ASP A 78 1.88 30.71 3.23
C ASP A 78 3.31 30.98 3.74
N LEU A 79 4.13 29.92 3.89
CA LEU A 79 5.54 30.02 4.30
C LEU A 79 6.40 30.90 3.38
N VAL A 80 6.09 30.95 2.08
CA VAL A 80 6.81 31.78 1.10
C VAL A 80 6.13 33.13 0.84
N GLY A 81 5.11 33.49 1.62
CA GLY A 81 4.36 34.74 1.49
C GLY A 81 3.65 34.88 0.14
N GLY A 82 3.11 33.78 -0.39
CA GLY A 82 2.40 33.74 -1.67
C GLY A 82 3.30 33.73 -2.93
N GLN A 83 4.63 33.69 -2.78
CA GLN A 83 5.57 33.57 -3.90
C GLN A 83 5.58 32.14 -4.47
N ALA A 84 4.50 31.78 -5.17
CA ALA A 84 4.23 30.41 -5.63
C ALA A 84 5.35 29.78 -6.47
N HIS A 85 6.12 30.58 -7.23
CA HIS A 85 7.26 30.12 -8.03
C HIS A 85 8.39 29.47 -7.19
N ARG A 86 8.40 29.68 -5.87
CA ARG A 86 9.33 29.03 -4.93
C ARG A 86 8.87 27.64 -4.48
N VAL A 87 7.64 27.24 -4.80
CA VAL A 87 7.05 25.97 -4.37
C VAL A 87 7.08 24.96 -5.52
N PHE A 88 7.69 23.82 -5.25
CA PHE A 88 7.86 22.71 -6.18
C PHE A 88 7.13 21.50 -5.63
N VAL A 89 6.24 20.90 -6.41
CA VAL A 89 5.44 19.73 -5.99
C VAL A 89 5.69 18.59 -6.97
N GLY A 90 6.20 17.46 -6.48
CA GLY A 90 6.52 16.29 -7.28
C GLY A 90 6.09 14.99 -6.62
N GLY A 91 6.32 13.86 -7.27
CA GLY A 91 5.98 12.53 -6.74
C GLY A 91 4.84 11.86 -7.51
N ILE A 92 4.27 10.82 -6.90
CA ILE A 92 3.38 9.86 -7.58
C ILE A 92 2.08 10.55 -8.01
N ALA A 93 1.34 11.18 -7.08
CA ALA A 93 0.08 11.83 -7.42
C ALA A 93 0.26 13.02 -8.37
N ALA A 94 1.27 13.88 -8.13
CA ALA A 94 1.57 15.04 -8.98
C ALA A 94 1.91 14.64 -10.43
N SER A 95 2.47 13.44 -10.63
CA SER A 95 2.77 12.91 -11.97
C SER A 95 1.55 12.25 -12.63
N LEU A 96 0.77 11.49 -11.86
CA LEU A 96 -0.40 10.74 -12.37
C LEU A 96 -1.61 11.65 -12.63
N MET A 97 -1.79 12.67 -11.80
CA MET A 97 -2.88 13.65 -11.85
C MET A 97 -2.38 15.06 -12.21
N HIS A 98 -1.32 15.14 -13.03
CA HIS A 98 -0.63 16.40 -13.31
C HIS A 98 -1.55 17.56 -13.70
N GLU A 99 -2.47 17.33 -14.64
CA GLU A 99 -3.42 18.37 -15.09
C GLU A 99 -4.33 18.83 -13.93
N ASN A 100 -4.79 17.92 -13.07
CA ASN A 100 -5.61 18.29 -11.91
C ASN A 100 -4.89 19.25 -10.96
N PHE A 101 -3.58 19.08 -10.78
CA PHE A 101 -2.76 19.97 -9.96
C PHE A 101 -2.51 21.31 -10.65
N VAL A 102 -2.19 21.30 -11.95
CA VAL A 102 -1.92 22.52 -12.74
C VAL A 102 -3.18 23.38 -12.88
N ASP A 103 -4.35 22.77 -13.06
CA ASP A 103 -5.61 23.46 -13.30
C ASP A 103 -6.26 24.02 -12.02
N GLU A 104 -5.76 23.67 -10.82
CA GLU A 104 -6.27 24.17 -9.55
C GLU A 104 -5.94 25.65 -9.34
N PRO A 105 -6.92 26.58 -9.39
CA PRO A 105 -6.63 28.01 -9.46
C PRO A 105 -5.86 28.57 -8.25
N ARG A 106 -6.06 28.00 -7.05
CA ARG A 106 -5.34 28.44 -5.83
C ARG A 106 -3.85 28.12 -5.85
N TRP A 107 -3.40 27.22 -6.73
CA TRP A 107 -1.99 26.85 -6.86
C TRP A 107 -1.31 27.46 -8.08
N ARG A 108 -1.93 28.47 -8.69
CA ARG A 108 -1.36 29.17 -9.85
C ARG A 108 0.03 29.72 -9.52
N GLY A 109 1.02 29.29 -10.31
CA GLY A 109 2.42 29.67 -10.14
C GLY A 109 3.26 28.68 -9.33
N VAL A 110 2.65 27.68 -8.69
CA VAL A 110 3.36 26.52 -8.14
C VAL A 110 3.93 25.69 -9.29
N ARG A 111 5.15 25.18 -9.13
CA ARG A 111 5.77 24.31 -10.12
C ARG A 111 5.46 22.84 -9.83
N PHE A 112 4.60 22.24 -10.63
CA PHE A 112 4.33 20.81 -10.57
C PHE A 112 5.33 20.05 -11.45
N ILE A 113 6.03 19.07 -10.87
CA ILE A 113 7.03 18.26 -11.56
C ILE A 113 6.41 16.90 -11.92
N LYS A 114 6.50 16.55 -13.20
CA LYS A 114 5.94 15.31 -13.76
C LYS A 114 7.04 14.31 -14.07
N GLY A 115 6.94 13.13 -13.48
CA GLY A 115 7.87 12.02 -13.72
C GLY A 115 9.11 12.05 -12.80
N LEU A 116 10.16 11.36 -13.24
CA LEU A 116 11.41 11.20 -12.50
C LEU A 116 12.35 12.38 -12.69
N LEU A 117 13.21 12.65 -11.72
CA LEU A 117 14.30 13.64 -11.81
C LEU A 117 15.55 13.05 -12.48
N GLY A 118 15.35 12.43 -13.65
CA GLY A 118 16.33 11.62 -14.36
C GLY A 118 17.24 12.37 -15.33
N GLU A 119 16.93 13.63 -15.62
CA GLU A 119 17.77 14.55 -16.41
C GLU A 119 18.63 15.42 -15.48
N ALA A 120 19.50 16.26 -16.05
CA ALA A 120 20.27 17.25 -15.29
C ALA A 120 19.37 18.09 -14.36
N PRO A 121 19.85 18.51 -13.18
CA PRO A 121 19.01 19.12 -12.13
C PRO A 121 18.13 20.28 -12.62
N ALA A 122 18.68 21.23 -13.39
CA ALA A 122 17.90 22.36 -13.89
C ALA A 122 16.77 21.93 -14.84
N VAL A 123 17.05 20.94 -15.71
CA VAL A 123 16.08 20.39 -16.67
C VAL A 123 14.97 19.63 -15.95
N SER A 124 15.33 18.73 -15.03
CA SER A 124 14.39 17.93 -14.25
C SER A 124 13.47 18.80 -13.37
N LEU A 125 14.00 19.90 -12.84
CA LEU A 125 13.24 20.87 -12.04
C LEU A 125 12.52 21.92 -12.90
N GLY A 126 12.68 21.90 -14.23
CA GLY A 126 12.06 22.84 -15.16
C GLY A 126 12.50 24.30 -14.97
N LEU A 127 13.70 24.55 -14.45
CA LEU A 127 14.18 25.88 -14.14
C LEU A 127 14.45 26.68 -15.43
N ASP A 128 14.02 27.94 -15.45
CA ASP A 128 14.27 28.83 -16.58
C ASP A 128 15.58 29.64 -16.37
N PRO A 129 16.61 29.47 -17.22
CA PRO A 129 17.83 30.26 -17.14
C PRO A 129 17.63 31.75 -17.48
N PHE A 130 16.54 32.12 -18.16
CA PHE A 130 16.23 33.51 -18.49
C PHE A 130 15.63 34.29 -17.31
N ASP A 131 15.03 33.59 -16.34
CA ASP A 131 14.40 34.19 -15.15
C ASP A 131 15.35 34.25 -13.92
N GLU A 132 16.66 34.02 -14.13
CA GLU A 132 17.70 33.99 -13.08
C GLU A 132 17.33 33.06 -11.90
N GLU A 133 16.61 31.97 -12.18
CA GLU A 133 16.17 31.03 -11.15
C GLU A 133 17.36 30.36 -10.45
N LEU A 134 17.17 30.09 -9.15
CA LEU A 134 18.18 29.44 -8.33
C LEU A 134 18.62 28.09 -8.95
N TYR A 135 19.89 28.02 -9.37
CA TYR A 135 20.55 26.86 -10.00
C TYR A 135 20.06 26.50 -11.42
N ALA A 136 19.48 27.45 -12.16
CA ALA A 136 19.07 27.22 -13.54
C ALA A 136 20.23 26.94 -14.51
N ASP A 137 21.48 27.23 -14.11
CA ASP A 137 22.70 26.93 -14.86
C ASP A 137 23.14 25.46 -14.77
N ASP A 138 22.54 24.67 -13.87
CA ASP A 138 22.90 23.28 -13.64
C ASP A 138 22.28 22.30 -14.67
N VAL A 139 22.61 22.54 -15.94
CA VAL A 139 22.10 21.79 -17.10
C VAL A 139 22.98 20.59 -17.49
N ASN A 140 24.10 20.38 -16.79
CA ASN A 140 25.04 19.28 -17.02
C ASN A 140 25.36 18.48 -15.74
N GLY A 141 24.75 18.82 -14.61
CA GLY A 141 24.97 18.10 -13.36
C GLY A 141 24.45 16.67 -13.39
N LYS A 142 24.97 15.85 -12.48
CA LYS A 142 24.46 14.49 -12.27
C LYS A 142 22.96 14.54 -11.95
N PRO A 143 22.10 13.72 -12.60
CA PRO A 143 20.68 13.67 -12.29
C PRO A 143 20.42 13.47 -10.80
N ILE A 144 19.41 14.17 -10.26
CA ILE A 144 19.06 14.07 -8.84
C ILE A 144 18.64 12.63 -8.49
N GLU A 145 17.98 11.93 -9.42
CA GLU A 145 17.62 10.53 -9.28
C GLU A 145 18.82 9.61 -9.02
N ASP A 146 20.04 9.99 -9.42
CA ASP A 146 21.22 9.15 -9.29
C ASP A 146 22.09 9.49 -8.07
N LEU A 147 21.66 10.44 -7.25
CA LEU A 147 22.37 10.84 -6.05
C LEU A 147 22.18 9.85 -4.90
N VAL A 148 23.22 9.74 -4.07
CA VAL A 148 23.15 9.04 -2.77
C VAL A 148 22.11 9.76 -1.91
N PRO A 149 21.07 9.09 -1.40
CA PRO A 149 20.07 9.77 -0.59
C PRO A 149 20.63 10.23 0.75
N ASP A 150 20.26 11.44 1.18
CA ASP A 150 20.66 12.03 2.46
C ASP A 150 19.75 11.53 3.58
N TYR A 151 20.30 10.70 4.48
CA TYR A 151 19.54 10.14 5.62
C TYR A 151 19.47 11.11 6.80
N SER A 152 20.35 12.12 6.87
CA SER A 152 20.40 13.03 8.01
C SER A 152 19.11 13.84 8.16
N ILE A 153 18.38 14.06 7.06
CA ILE A 153 17.09 14.75 7.12
C ILE A 153 16.05 14.01 7.95
N LEU A 154 16.18 12.68 8.09
CA LEU A 154 15.23 11.87 8.86
C LEU A 154 15.34 12.17 10.37
N ASP A 155 16.48 12.70 10.82
CA ASP A 155 16.68 13.12 12.21
C ASP A 155 16.05 14.49 12.51
N HIS A 156 15.51 15.19 11.50
CA HIS A 156 14.84 16.50 11.66
C HIS A 156 13.41 16.38 12.21
N ILE A 157 12.84 15.17 12.24
CA ILE A 157 11.45 14.93 12.64
C ILE A 157 11.37 13.87 13.74
N GLU A 158 10.29 13.89 14.52
CA GLU A 158 10.04 12.88 15.55
C GLU A 158 9.49 11.55 14.99
N TYR A 159 8.88 11.58 13.80
CA TYR A 159 8.26 10.41 13.20
C TYR A 159 9.31 9.38 12.80
N GLN A 160 9.22 8.18 13.39
CA GLN A 160 10.07 7.05 13.03
C GLN A 160 9.38 6.18 11.99
N TYR A 161 9.92 6.16 10.77
CA TYR A 161 9.48 5.23 9.73
C TYR A 161 9.68 3.78 10.21
N PRO A 162 8.67 2.90 10.06
CA PRO A 162 8.78 1.49 10.44
C PRO A 162 10.00 0.78 9.86
N VAL A 163 10.41 1.13 8.64
CA VAL A 163 11.69 0.70 8.06
C VAL A 163 12.61 1.90 7.94
N ASN A 164 13.62 1.92 8.81
CA ASN A 164 14.56 3.02 9.01
C ASN A 164 16.04 2.57 9.01
N ASP A 165 16.33 1.28 9.27
CA ASP A 165 17.68 0.71 9.25
C ASP A 165 17.95 -0.07 7.96
N ALA A 166 17.81 0.63 6.83
CA ALA A 166 17.87 0.05 5.50
C ALA A 166 18.60 0.96 4.51
N TYR A 167 19.23 0.35 3.50
CA TYR A 167 19.55 1.01 2.24
C TYR A 167 18.31 1.01 1.34
N PHE A 168 17.87 2.18 0.89
CA PHE A 168 16.81 2.34 -0.11
C PHE A 168 17.42 2.64 -1.48
N THR A 169 17.19 1.77 -2.45
CA THR A 169 17.71 1.96 -3.82
C THR A 169 16.89 1.19 -4.85
N TYR A 170 17.31 1.26 -6.11
CA TYR A 170 16.78 0.55 -7.25
C TYR A 170 17.92 -0.17 -7.94
N ALA A 171 17.70 -1.40 -8.40
CA ALA A 171 18.56 -2.06 -9.38
C ALA A 171 18.06 -1.83 -10.82
N SER A 172 16.78 -1.51 -10.95
CA SER A 172 16.06 -1.27 -12.19
C SER A 172 14.84 -0.37 -11.98
N ARG A 173 14.40 0.26 -13.07
CA ARG A 173 13.23 1.15 -13.16
C ARG A 173 12.31 0.72 -14.28
N GLY A 174 11.07 1.21 -14.24
CA GLY A 174 10.03 0.88 -15.21
C GLY A 174 9.55 -0.55 -15.08
N CYS A 175 8.70 -0.97 -16.02
CA CYS A 175 8.22 -2.34 -16.08
C CYS A 175 8.00 -2.78 -17.52
N VAL A 176 8.26 -4.05 -17.81
CA VAL A 176 7.92 -4.68 -19.11
C VAL A 176 6.41 -4.85 -19.34
N ARG A 177 5.58 -4.53 -18.35
CA ARG A 177 4.13 -4.74 -18.37
C ARG A 177 3.41 -3.40 -18.46
N LYS A 178 2.19 -3.43 -19.02
CA LYS A 178 1.31 -2.27 -19.17
C LYS A 178 -0.04 -2.53 -18.51
N CYS A 179 -0.01 -3.00 -17.27
CA CYS A 179 -1.21 -3.33 -16.50
C CYS A 179 -2.09 -2.08 -16.35
N ALA A 180 -3.38 -2.18 -16.68
CA ALA A 180 -4.30 -1.04 -16.72
C ALA A 180 -4.53 -0.39 -15.35
N PHE A 181 -4.36 -1.13 -14.26
CA PHE A 181 -4.48 -0.64 -12.89
C PHE A 181 -3.21 0.06 -12.36
N CYS A 182 -2.09 -0.02 -13.09
CA CYS A 182 -0.76 0.31 -12.57
C CYS A 182 -0.29 1.71 -13.02
N GLY A 183 0.27 2.50 -12.10
CA GLY A 183 0.85 3.81 -12.40
C GLY A 183 2.22 3.77 -13.09
N VAL A 184 2.99 2.69 -12.90
CA VAL A 184 4.39 2.56 -13.35
C VAL A 184 4.62 2.91 -14.83
N PRO A 185 3.83 2.43 -15.81
CA PRO A 185 4.07 2.77 -17.22
C PRO A 185 4.00 4.27 -17.51
N LYS A 186 3.20 5.02 -16.75
CA LYS A 186 3.08 6.48 -16.87
C LYS A 186 4.17 7.22 -16.08
N LEU A 187 4.59 6.66 -14.94
CA LEU A 187 5.58 7.27 -14.04
C LEU A 187 7.02 7.06 -14.51
N GLU A 188 7.37 5.83 -14.87
CA GLU A 188 8.75 5.39 -15.10
C GLU A 188 8.98 4.85 -16.51
N GLY A 189 7.92 4.47 -17.23
CA GLY A 189 8.00 3.94 -18.59
C GLY A 189 8.46 2.48 -18.68
N GLY A 190 9.24 2.17 -19.71
CA GLY A 190 9.73 0.82 -19.98
C GLY A 190 10.83 0.38 -19.02
N GLN A 191 10.98 -0.93 -18.85
CA GLN A 191 12.03 -1.53 -18.04
C GLN A 191 13.41 -1.04 -18.49
N ARG A 192 14.22 -0.56 -17.55
CA ARG A 192 15.63 -0.20 -17.74
C ARG A 192 16.42 -0.48 -16.47
N ASP A 193 17.69 -0.83 -16.62
CA ASP A 193 18.59 -0.96 -15.47
C ASP A 193 19.01 0.43 -14.98
N THR A 194 19.35 0.52 -13.71
CA THR A 194 19.87 1.75 -13.08
C THR A 194 21.38 1.67 -12.86
N ASN A 195 21.94 2.68 -12.20
CA ASN A 195 23.32 2.65 -11.74
C ASN A 195 23.56 1.50 -10.74
N SER A 196 24.84 1.15 -10.59
CA SER A 196 25.31 0.08 -9.68
C SER A 196 24.78 0.27 -8.25
N LEU A 197 24.29 -0.82 -7.66
CA LEU A 197 23.85 -0.84 -6.25
C LEU A 197 25.00 -0.45 -5.32
N SER A 198 26.22 -0.85 -5.68
CA SER A 198 27.43 -0.59 -4.92
C SER A 198 27.68 0.89 -4.71
N GLU A 199 27.45 1.74 -5.71
CA GLU A 199 27.64 3.19 -5.57
C GLU A 199 26.75 3.77 -4.46
N VAL A 200 25.48 3.37 -4.44
CA VAL A 200 24.52 3.86 -3.45
C VAL A 200 24.82 3.28 -2.07
N VAL A 201 25.03 1.96 -1.96
CA VAL A 201 25.28 1.29 -0.68
C VAL A 201 26.57 1.78 -0.03
N GLN A 202 27.67 1.89 -0.79
CA GLN A 202 28.94 2.39 -0.28
C GLN A 202 28.86 3.88 0.05
N GLY A 203 28.17 4.67 -0.78
CA GLY A 203 27.92 6.09 -0.54
C GLY A 203 27.16 6.34 0.77
N VAL A 204 26.05 5.63 0.97
CA VAL A 204 25.26 5.69 2.22
C VAL A 204 26.11 5.23 3.40
N SER A 205 26.84 4.13 3.27
CA SER A 205 27.68 3.60 4.37
C SER A 205 28.75 4.60 4.81
N LYS A 206 29.38 5.27 3.83
CA LYS A 206 30.42 6.27 4.08
C LYS A 206 29.88 7.51 4.76
N LEU A 207 28.69 7.98 4.38
CA LEU A 207 28.11 9.24 4.86
C LEU A 207 27.27 9.08 6.13
N TYR A 208 26.52 7.99 6.23
CA TYR A 208 25.46 7.81 7.24
C TYR A 208 25.58 6.49 8.02
N GLY A 209 26.71 5.80 7.87
CA GLY A 209 26.98 4.52 8.51
C GLY A 209 26.28 3.34 7.84
N GLU A 210 26.76 2.15 8.18
CA GLU A 210 26.27 0.89 7.64
C GLU A 210 24.82 0.59 8.07
N LYS A 211 23.98 0.18 7.12
CA LYS A 211 22.57 -0.19 7.36
C LYS A 211 22.40 -1.70 7.35
N ARG A 212 21.39 -2.18 8.07
CA ARG A 212 21.13 -3.63 8.22
C ARG A 212 20.51 -4.24 6.97
N ASP A 213 19.48 -3.61 6.42
CA ASP A 213 18.67 -4.17 5.34
C ASP A 213 18.98 -3.51 3.99
N LEU A 214 18.64 -4.21 2.91
CA LEU A 214 18.64 -3.70 1.53
C LEU A 214 17.20 -3.77 0.99
N ILE A 215 16.59 -2.60 0.78
CA ILE A 215 15.22 -2.47 0.28
C ILE A 215 15.29 -1.96 -1.16
N LEU A 216 14.92 -2.84 -2.09
CA LEU A 216 14.89 -2.58 -3.52
C LEU A 216 13.47 -2.22 -3.93
N MET A 217 13.34 -1.00 -4.43
CA MET A 217 12.06 -0.38 -4.78
C MET A 217 11.68 -0.65 -6.26
N ASP A 218 12.42 -1.53 -6.92
CA ASP A 218 12.20 -2.02 -8.28
C ASP A 218 10.76 -2.48 -8.53
N ASN A 219 10.18 -2.08 -9.65
CA ASN A 219 8.84 -2.53 -10.03
C ASN A 219 8.82 -3.98 -10.53
N ASN A 220 9.90 -4.46 -11.15
CA ASN A 220 9.99 -5.84 -11.65
C ASN A 220 11.45 -6.27 -11.91
N VAL A 221 12.23 -6.49 -10.84
CA VAL A 221 13.67 -6.83 -10.95
C VAL A 221 13.93 -8.08 -11.82
N VAL A 222 13.03 -9.07 -11.79
CA VAL A 222 13.20 -10.33 -12.55
C VAL A 222 13.02 -10.13 -14.06
N ALA A 223 12.55 -8.96 -14.50
CA ALA A 223 12.49 -8.59 -15.90
C ALA A 223 13.78 -7.92 -16.40
N SER A 224 14.75 -7.62 -15.54
CA SER A 224 16.05 -7.10 -15.94
C SER A 224 16.82 -8.13 -16.76
N ALA A 225 17.48 -7.67 -17.83
CA ALA A 225 18.40 -8.51 -18.61
C ALA A 225 19.66 -8.86 -17.80
N ASN A 226 20.03 -8.02 -16.83
CA ASN A 226 21.17 -8.16 -15.95
C ASN A 226 20.81 -8.77 -14.59
N PHE A 227 19.71 -9.53 -14.52
CA PHE A 227 19.20 -10.09 -13.26
C PHE A 227 20.25 -10.91 -12.49
N LYS A 228 21.09 -11.70 -13.17
CA LYS A 228 22.12 -12.51 -12.50
C LYS A 228 23.22 -11.64 -11.91
N GLU A 229 23.60 -10.59 -12.62
CA GLU A 229 24.60 -9.61 -12.25
C GLU A 229 24.12 -8.79 -11.04
N ILE A 230 22.84 -8.39 -11.02
CA ILE A 230 22.21 -7.75 -9.87
C ILE A 230 22.29 -8.65 -8.63
N ILE A 231 21.95 -9.94 -8.77
CA ILE A 231 22.03 -10.90 -7.65
C ILE A 231 23.48 -11.09 -7.18
N ALA A 232 24.44 -11.17 -8.10
CA ALA A 232 25.86 -11.25 -7.76
C ALA A 232 26.34 -9.99 -7.00
N GLU A 233 25.94 -8.81 -7.46
CA GLU A 233 26.26 -7.54 -6.80
C GLU A 233 25.68 -7.47 -5.38
N ILE A 234 24.43 -7.92 -5.18
CA ILE A 234 23.83 -7.99 -3.83
C ILE A 234 24.65 -8.89 -2.90
N ILE A 235 25.16 -10.02 -3.41
CA ILE A 235 26.02 -10.94 -2.65
C ILE A 235 27.36 -10.27 -2.32
N ASP A 236 28.00 -9.62 -3.30
CA ASP A 236 29.28 -8.94 -3.11
C ASP A 236 29.18 -7.79 -2.09
N LEU A 237 27.99 -7.20 -1.94
CA LEU A 237 27.68 -6.20 -0.91
C LEU A 237 27.40 -6.80 0.48
N GLY A 238 27.53 -8.11 0.65
CA GLY A 238 27.39 -8.81 1.94
C GLY A 238 25.94 -9.12 2.31
N PHE A 239 25.06 -9.28 1.33
CA PHE A 239 23.66 -9.66 1.51
C PHE A 239 23.37 -11.09 1.00
N GLU A 240 24.33 -12.00 1.09
CA GLU A 240 24.11 -13.42 0.82
C GLU A 240 23.13 -14.07 1.80
N ARG A 241 22.60 -15.25 1.44
CA ARG A 241 21.65 -15.99 2.26
C ARG A 241 22.20 -16.22 3.67
N GLY A 242 21.47 -15.74 4.68
CA GLY A 242 21.84 -15.87 6.09
C GLY A 242 22.93 -14.89 6.56
N ALA A 243 23.27 -13.88 5.74
CA ALA A 243 24.18 -12.82 6.12
C ALA A 243 23.71 -12.09 7.37
N LYS A 244 24.66 -11.68 8.20
CA LYS A 244 24.42 -10.95 9.44
C LYS A 244 25.26 -9.68 9.47
N LEU A 245 24.73 -8.65 10.13
CA LEU A 245 25.44 -7.43 10.47
C LEU A 245 25.82 -7.45 11.96
N LYS A 246 27.11 -7.30 12.26
CA LYS A 246 27.61 -7.21 13.64
C LYS A 246 27.61 -5.75 14.11
N ARG A 247 26.85 -5.45 15.16
CA ARG A 247 26.85 -4.14 15.84
C ARG A 247 27.21 -4.33 17.31
N GLY A 248 28.47 -4.06 17.65
CA GLY A 248 29.01 -4.32 18.98
C GLY A 248 28.96 -5.81 19.34
N ARG A 249 28.17 -6.15 20.35
CA ARG A 249 27.97 -7.54 20.82
C ARG A 249 26.82 -8.28 20.13
N TYR A 250 26.01 -7.59 19.33
CA TYR A 250 24.84 -8.17 18.69
C TYR A 250 25.14 -8.55 17.24
N GLU A 251 24.62 -9.70 16.81
CA GLU A 251 24.54 -10.08 15.41
C GLU A 251 23.09 -10.00 14.95
N LEU A 252 22.83 -9.12 13.99
CA LEU A 252 21.51 -8.88 13.43
C LEU A 252 21.42 -9.57 12.07
N GLN A 253 20.36 -10.31 11.80
CA GLN A 253 20.13 -10.86 10.46
C GLN A 253 19.93 -9.73 9.46
N ARG A 254 20.60 -9.81 8.31
CA ARG A 254 20.33 -8.91 7.19
C ARG A 254 19.08 -9.39 6.44
N ARG A 255 18.44 -8.46 5.75
CA ARG A 255 17.31 -8.74 4.88
C ARG A 255 17.50 -8.02 3.55
N VAL A 256 17.23 -8.72 2.45
CA VAL A 256 16.93 -8.15 1.15
C VAL A 256 15.43 -8.20 0.95
N ASP A 257 14.84 -7.09 0.55
CA ASP A 257 13.42 -6.96 0.31
C ASP A 257 13.21 -6.31 -1.07
N PHE A 258 12.62 -7.06 -2.00
CA PHE A 258 11.99 -6.47 -3.17
C PHE A 258 10.59 -6.01 -2.77
N ASN A 259 10.42 -4.69 -2.61
CA ASN A 259 9.20 -4.13 -2.05
C ASN A 259 7.97 -4.40 -2.92
N GLN A 260 8.15 -4.45 -4.24
CA GLN A 260 7.10 -4.80 -5.20
C GLN A 260 7.04 -6.30 -5.47
N GLY A 261 5.87 -6.79 -5.86
CA GLY A 261 5.68 -8.19 -6.23
C GLY A 261 6.36 -8.53 -7.56
N VAL A 262 7.26 -9.52 -7.56
CA VAL A 262 7.92 -10.00 -8.77
C VAL A 262 6.98 -10.84 -9.66
N ASP A 263 7.24 -10.84 -10.97
CA ASP A 263 6.31 -11.38 -11.96
C ASP A 263 6.31 -12.92 -12.02
N ALA A 264 5.24 -13.54 -11.53
CA ALA A 264 5.02 -14.99 -11.59
C ALA A 264 5.19 -15.59 -13.00
N ARG A 265 4.84 -14.84 -14.06
CA ARG A 265 4.94 -15.29 -15.45
C ARG A 265 6.38 -15.36 -15.96
N ILE A 266 7.31 -14.71 -15.27
CA ILE A 266 8.75 -14.82 -15.55
C ILE A 266 9.32 -15.94 -14.69
N LEU A 267 9.05 -15.92 -13.38
CA LEU A 267 9.55 -16.91 -12.43
C LEU A 267 9.21 -18.36 -12.80
N CYS A 268 8.00 -18.62 -13.29
CA CYS A 268 7.57 -19.98 -13.64
C CYS A 268 8.23 -20.56 -14.90
N LYS A 269 8.92 -19.75 -15.71
CA LYS A 269 9.50 -20.21 -16.98
C LYS A 269 10.80 -20.95 -16.78
N ASP A 270 11.59 -20.56 -15.79
CA ASP A 270 12.92 -21.10 -15.54
C ASP A 270 13.21 -21.09 -14.02
N PRO A 271 13.44 -22.27 -13.40
CA PRO A 271 13.83 -22.36 -11.99
C PRO A 271 15.07 -21.54 -11.62
N MET A 272 15.91 -21.19 -12.60
CA MET A 272 17.10 -20.35 -12.40
C MET A 272 16.79 -19.07 -11.62
N TYR A 273 15.66 -18.39 -11.88
CA TYR A 273 15.32 -17.16 -11.16
C TYR A 273 15.21 -17.39 -9.65
N LEU A 274 14.51 -18.45 -9.24
CA LEU A 274 14.31 -18.80 -7.83
C LEU A 274 15.61 -19.30 -7.20
N GLN A 275 16.42 -20.05 -7.94
CA GLN A 275 17.75 -20.47 -7.50
C GLN A 275 18.68 -19.28 -7.25
N GLN A 276 18.63 -18.24 -8.08
CA GLN A 276 19.38 -17.01 -7.85
C GLN A 276 18.87 -16.24 -6.63
N LEU A 277 17.55 -16.04 -6.52
CA LEU A 277 16.93 -15.37 -5.36
C LEU A 277 17.24 -16.10 -4.03
N ALA A 278 17.35 -17.43 -4.06
CA ALA A 278 17.71 -18.23 -2.88
C ALA A 278 19.15 -18.01 -2.39
N ARG A 279 20.02 -17.33 -3.16
CA ARG A 279 21.41 -17.04 -2.79
C ARG A 279 21.58 -15.79 -1.93
N ILE A 280 20.57 -14.94 -1.85
CA ILE A 280 20.60 -13.68 -1.09
C ILE A 280 19.76 -13.80 0.19
N ALA A 281 19.91 -12.85 1.11
CA ALA A 281 19.13 -12.75 2.35
C ALA A 281 17.67 -12.32 2.11
N LEU A 282 17.03 -12.84 1.06
CA LEU A 282 15.68 -12.47 0.66
C LEU A 282 14.64 -12.89 1.71
N LYS A 283 13.86 -11.92 2.20
CA LYS A 283 12.75 -12.20 3.11
C LYS A 283 11.74 -11.04 3.14
N PRO A 284 10.44 -11.28 2.88
CA PRO A 284 9.88 -12.43 2.15
C PRO A 284 10.14 -12.31 0.64
N LEU A 285 9.97 -13.41 -0.11
CA LEU A 285 9.77 -13.32 -1.56
C LEU A 285 8.33 -12.89 -1.86
N ARG A 286 8.16 -11.72 -2.48
CA ARG A 286 6.84 -11.20 -2.92
C ARG A 286 6.54 -11.58 -4.36
N ILE A 287 5.51 -12.37 -4.61
CA ILE A 287 5.10 -12.72 -5.98
C ILE A 287 3.73 -12.10 -6.25
N ALA A 288 3.57 -11.37 -7.36
CA ALA A 288 2.29 -10.74 -7.70
C ALA A 288 1.22 -11.80 -8.07
N PHE A 289 0.01 -11.70 -7.47
CA PHE A 289 -1.12 -12.58 -7.77
C PHE A 289 -2.45 -11.81 -7.95
N ASP A 290 -2.43 -10.84 -8.87
CA ASP A 290 -3.53 -9.86 -9.00
C ASP A 290 -4.79 -10.37 -9.72
N HIS A 291 -4.73 -11.49 -10.44
CA HIS A 291 -5.89 -12.05 -11.13
C HIS A 291 -5.76 -13.55 -11.42
N LEU A 292 -6.88 -14.26 -11.59
CA LEU A 292 -6.87 -15.72 -11.83
C LEU A 292 -6.18 -16.14 -13.13
N GLY A 293 -6.09 -15.24 -14.12
CA GLY A 293 -5.35 -15.51 -15.36
C GLY A 293 -3.85 -15.84 -15.14
N VAL A 294 -3.26 -15.46 -13.99
CA VAL A 294 -1.89 -15.85 -13.62
C VAL A 294 -1.82 -17.02 -12.62
N LYS A 295 -2.94 -17.68 -12.31
CA LYS A 295 -3.02 -18.80 -11.34
C LYS A 295 -1.99 -19.91 -11.61
N LYS A 296 -1.90 -20.38 -12.86
CA LYS A 296 -0.95 -21.44 -13.25
C LYS A 296 0.51 -20.98 -13.10
N PRO A 297 0.93 -19.85 -13.71
CA PRO A 297 2.26 -19.27 -13.45
C PRO A 297 2.57 -19.09 -11.97
N TYR A 298 1.62 -18.56 -11.19
CA TYR A 298 1.80 -18.31 -9.77
C TYR A 298 2.06 -19.60 -8.99
N ALA A 299 1.18 -20.61 -9.11
CA ALA A 299 1.36 -21.89 -8.43
C ALA A 299 2.69 -22.56 -8.80
N GLN A 300 3.08 -22.51 -10.08
CA GLN A 300 4.37 -23.05 -10.52
C GLN A 300 5.57 -22.29 -9.92
N ALA A 301 5.51 -20.96 -9.86
CA ALA A 301 6.56 -20.15 -9.25
C ALA A 301 6.69 -20.42 -7.74
N ILE A 302 5.58 -20.63 -7.03
CA ILE A 302 5.59 -21.03 -5.61
C ILE A 302 6.27 -22.39 -5.43
N ARG A 303 5.96 -23.38 -6.28
CA ARG A 303 6.63 -24.70 -6.24
C ARG A 303 8.12 -24.61 -6.45
N TYR A 304 8.55 -23.89 -7.50
CA TYR A 304 9.98 -23.64 -7.74
C TYR A 304 10.65 -22.88 -6.59
N SER A 305 9.92 -21.99 -5.91
CA SER A 305 10.44 -21.31 -4.73
C SER A 305 10.68 -22.29 -3.59
N ALA A 306 9.71 -23.17 -3.30
CA ALA A 306 9.85 -24.22 -2.30
C ALA A 306 11.02 -25.17 -2.63
N ASP A 307 11.13 -25.60 -3.89
CA ASP A 307 12.24 -26.46 -4.37
C ASP A 307 13.62 -25.79 -4.20
N ALA A 308 13.70 -24.47 -4.39
CA ALA A 308 14.91 -23.67 -4.16
C ALA A 308 15.18 -23.37 -2.66
N GLY A 309 14.30 -23.83 -1.76
CA GLY A 309 14.39 -23.60 -0.31
C GLY A 309 14.00 -22.20 0.12
N LEU A 310 13.17 -21.50 -0.66
CA LEU A 310 12.51 -20.25 -0.29
C LEU A 310 11.14 -20.60 0.33
N THR A 311 11.06 -20.52 1.65
CA THR A 311 9.88 -20.99 2.42
C THR A 311 9.07 -19.87 3.07
N GLU A 312 9.53 -18.62 2.98
CA GLU A 312 8.83 -17.42 3.47
C GLU A 312 8.47 -16.54 2.29
N LEU A 313 7.18 -16.58 1.90
CA LEU A 313 6.66 -15.89 0.73
C LEU A 313 5.47 -15.03 1.10
N SER A 314 5.21 -14.07 0.24
CA SER A 314 3.96 -13.32 0.29
C SER A 314 3.51 -12.90 -1.10
N ASN A 315 2.30 -12.37 -1.17
CA ASN A 315 1.75 -11.86 -2.42
C ASN A 315 0.84 -10.66 -2.17
N TYR A 316 0.89 -9.72 -3.10
CA TYR A 316 -0.12 -8.70 -3.26
C TYR A 316 -1.27 -9.29 -4.07
N MET A 317 -2.51 -9.06 -3.62
CA MET A 317 -3.72 -9.49 -4.33
C MET A 317 -4.62 -8.28 -4.55
N LEU A 318 -4.54 -7.70 -5.74
CA LEU A 318 -5.50 -6.67 -6.13
C LEU A 318 -6.93 -7.24 -6.13
N TYR A 319 -7.89 -6.54 -5.53
CA TYR A 319 -9.31 -6.81 -5.69
C TYR A 319 -10.07 -5.53 -6.04
N ASN A 320 -11.36 -5.61 -6.36
CA ASN A 320 -12.19 -4.46 -6.72
C ASN A 320 -11.84 -3.81 -8.08
N PHE A 321 -11.10 -4.50 -8.96
CA PHE A 321 -10.79 -3.98 -10.30
C PHE A 321 -11.76 -4.56 -11.34
N ASN A 322 -11.42 -5.74 -11.88
CA ASN A 322 -12.27 -6.52 -12.79
C ASN A 322 -12.65 -7.88 -12.19
N ASP A 323 -12.12 -8.19 -11.01
CA ASP A 323 -12.35 -9.44 -10.29
C ASP A 323 -13.66 -9.37 -9.49
N SER A 324 -14.25 -10.53 -9.24
CA SER A 324 -15.38 -10.75 -8.33
C SER A 324 -14.91 -11.15 -6.92
N PRO A 325 -15.78 -11.11 -5.91
CA PRO A 325 -15.51 -11.72 -4.61
C PRO A 325 -15.08 -13.19 -4.71
N ALA A 326 -15.67 -13.96 -5.62
CA ALA A 326 -15.30 -15.35 -5.87
C ALA A 326 -13.86 -15.49 -6.38
N ASP A 327 -13.45 -14.62 -7.32
CA ASP A 327 -12.08 -14.61 -7.84
C ASP A 327 -11.04 -14.26 -6.75
N LEU A 328 -11.37 -13.33 -5.85
CA LEU A 328 -10.51 -13.04 -4.70
C LEU A 328 -10.42 -14.24 -3.76
N PHE A 329 -11.56 -14.85 -3.42
CA PHE A 329 -11.61 -16.04 -2.57
C PHE A 329 -10.78 -17.19 -3.12
N GLU A 330 -10.90 -17.50 -4.41
CA GLU A 330 -10.13 -18.57 -5.05
C GLU A 330 -8.62 -18.33 -4.95
N ARG A 331 -8.17 -17.08 -5.15
CA ARG A 331 -6.75 -16.71 -4.99
C ARG A 331 -6.26 -16.87 -3.55
N MET A 332 -7.05 -16.42 -2.59
CA MET A 332 -6.75 -16.59 -1.17
C MET A 332 -6.67 -18.08 -0.78
N ARG A 333 -7.66 -18.88 -1.19
CA ARG A 333 -7.75 -20.31 -0.90
C ARG A 333 -6.62 -21.11 -1.52
N LEU A 334 -6.16 -20.72 -2.72
CA LEU A 334 -5.02 -21.35 -3.36
C LEU A 334 -3.74 -21.22 -2.53
N ASN A 335 -3.50 -20.06 -1.90
CA ASN A 335 -2.32 -19.88 -1.03
C ASN A 335 -2.36 -20.81 0.18
N VAL A 336 -3.53 -21.00 0.79
CA VAL A 336 -3.72 -21.96 1.89
C VAL A 336 -3.43 -23.38 1.42
N THR A 337 -3.95 -23.77 0.25
CA THR A 337 -3.71 -25.08 -0.34
C THR A 337 -2.22 -25.32 -0.58
N LEU A 338 -1.50 -24.32 -1.14
CA LEU A 338 -0.07 -24.41 -1.39
C LEU A 338 0.75 -24.46 -0.10
N ASN A 339 0.33 -23.77 0.96
CA ASN A 339 0.96 -23.86 2.28
C ASN A 339 0.83 -25.26 2.88
N GLU A 340 -0.38 -25.85 2.86
CA GLU A 340 -0.64 -27.20 3.35
C GLU A 340 0.17 -28.24 2.56
N GLU A 341 0.22 -28.09 1.24
CA GLU A 341 0.89 -29.04 0.35
C GLU A 341 2.42 -28.99 0.45
N LEU A 342 3.00 -27.79 0.52
CA LEU A 342 4.46 -27.59 0.43
C LEU A 342 5.13 -27.39 1.79
N ASN A 343 4.35 -27.28 2.88
CA ASN A 343 4.84 -26.96 4.22
C ASN A 343 5.72 -25.69 4.25
N ILE A 344 5.22 -24.63 3.63
CA ILE A 344 5.84 -23.30 3.55
C ILE A 344 4.93 -22.25 4.20
N ARG A 345 5.43 -21.02 4.33
CA ARG A 345 4.67 -19.87 4.82
C ARG A 345 4.43 -18.87 3.70
N ILE A 346 3.20 -18.84 3.22
CA ILE A 346 2.66 -17.82 2.31
C ILE A 346 1.62 -17.02 3.07
N PHE A 347 1.77 -15.70 3.14
CA PHE A 347 0.73 -14.77 3.58
C PHE A 347 0.40 -13.79 2.47
N SER A 348 -0.82 -13.27 2.48
CA SER A 348 -1.28 -12.40 1.42
C SER A 348 -1.73 -11.04 1.92
N PHE A 349 -1.59 -10.06 1.04
CA PHE A 349 -2.06 -8.70 1.24
C PHE A 349 -3.12 -8.35 0.19
N PRO A 350 -4.41 -8.47 0.53
CA PRO A 350 -5.46 -7.96 -0.33
C PRO A 350 -5.37 -6.44 -0.41
N MET A 351 -5.28 -5.90 -1.62
CA MET A 351 -5.22 -4.48 -1.89
C MET A 351 -6.44 -4.07 -2.68
N ARG A 352 -7.25 -3.18 -2.11
CA ARG A 352 -8.42 -2.66 -2.82
C ARG A 352 -7.96 -1.75 -3.94
N TYR A 353 -8.37 -2.05 -5.17
CA TYR A 353 -8.12 -1.19 -6.30
C TYR A 353 -8.79 0.17 -6.13
N GLN A 354 -7.99 1.21 -6.35
CA GLN A 354 -8.42 2.59 -6.55
C GLN A 354 -7.82 3.08 -7.86
N PRO A 355 -8.59 3.77 -8.72
CA PRO A 355 -8.04 4.38 -9.92
C PRO A 355 -6.93 5.35 -9.55
N VAL A 356 -5.78 5.23 -10.23
CA VAL A 356 -4.56 5.98 -9.96
C VAL A 356 -4.68 7.50 -10.21
N THR A 357 -5.82 7.94 -10.74
CA THR A 357 -6.17 9.34 -11.01
C THR A 357 -7.34 9.84 -10.16
N ARG A 358 -7.76 9.08 -9.14
CA ARG A 358 -8.89 9.43 -8.27
C ARG A 358 -8.38 10.09 -6.98
N PRO A 359 -8.95 11.25 -6.57
CA PRO A 359 -8.54 11.98 -5.36
C PRO A 359 -9.13 11.44 -4.05
N ASP A 360 -9.90 10.35 -4.09
CA ASP A 360 -10.58 9.75 -2.94
C ASP A 360 -10.67 8.22 -3.05
N ARG A 361 -11.13 7.53 -2.00
CA ARG A 361 -11.19 6.05 -1.92
C ARG A 361 -12.58 5.45 -2.26
N GLY A 362 -13.48 6.23 -2.83
CA GLY A 362 -14.86 5.81 -3.13
C GLY A 362 -15.05 4.87 -4.33
N HIS A 363 -14.00 4.31 -4.94
CA HIS A 363 -14.19 3.45 -6.12
C HIS A 363 -14.84 2.10 -5.77
N VAL A 364 -15.91 1.76 -6.47
CA VAL A 364 -16.55 0.43 -6.43
C VAL A 364 -16.45 -0.18 -7.82
N GLY A 365 -15.74 -1.31 -7.91
CA GLY A 365 -15.53 -2.06 -9.14
C GLY A 365 -16.81 -2.74 -9.61
N LYS A 366 -16.86 -3.11 -10.90
CA LYS A 366 -18.08 -3.60 -11.55
C LYS A 366 -18.74 -4.79 -10.85
N ASN A 367 -17.93 -5.72 -10.35
CA ASN A 367 -18.40 -6.96 -9.74
C ASN A 367 -18.44 -6.91 -8.20
N TRP A 368 -18.27 -5.72 -7.63
CA TRP A 368 -18.28 -5.49 -6.19
C TRP A 368 -19.40 -4.52 -5.82
N ASN A 369 -19.80 -4.54 -4.55
CA ASN A 369 -20.73 -3.58 -3.98
C ASN A 369 -20.12 -2.93 -2.73
N SER A 370 -20.60 -1.74 -2.36
CA SER A 370 -20.06 -0.98 -1.22
C SER A 370 -20.14 -1.74 0.10
N TYR A 371 -21.20 -2.53 0.32
CA TYR A 371 -21.35 -3.33 1.52
C TYR A 371 -20.28 -4.43 1.62
N TYR A 372 -20.07 -5.22 0.57
CA TYR A 372 -19.02 -6.26 0.53
C TYR A 372 -17.62 -5.68 0.67
N LEU A 373 -17.35 -4.53 0.04
CA LEU A 373 -16.06 -3.84 0.20
C LEU A 373 -15.82 -3.42 1.65
N ARG A 374 -16.88 -2.93 2.32
CA ARG A 374 -16.82 -2.60 3.74
C ARG A 374 -16.67 -3.84 4.61
N SER A 375 -17.38 -4.92 4.34
CA SER A 375 -17.20 -6.20 5.03
C SER A 375 -15.77 -6.72 4.90
N MET A 376 -15.20 -6.72 3.69
CA MET A 376 -13.80 -7.07 3.47
C MET A 376 -12.85 -6.21 4.31
N GLN A 377 -13.09 -4.89 4.35
CA GLN A 377 -12.30 -3.99 5.16
C GLN A 377 -12.38 -4.32 6.66
N VAL A 378 -13.57 -4.62 7.19
CA VAL A 378 -13.76 -5.00 8.61
C VAL A 378 -13.06 -6.32 8.92
N ILE A 379 -13.11 -7.31 8.01
CA ILE A 379 -12.35 -8.56 8.15
C ILE A 379 -10.86 -8.24 8.22
N LEU A 380 -10.35 -7.43 7.29
CA LEU A 380 -8.93 -7.08 7.22
C LEU A 380 -8.46 -6.23 8.39
N GLN A 381 -9.30 -5.35 8.95
CA GLN A 381 -9.00 -4.63 10.20
C GLN A 381 -8.70 -5.61 11.33
N ALA A 382 -9.54 -6.65 11.48
CA ALA A 382 -9.35 -7.69 12.51
C ALA A 382 -8.08 -8.53 12.28
N THR A 383 -7.64 -8.67 11.03
CA THR A 383 -6.42 -9.42 10.66
C THR A 383 -5.21 -8.53 10.41
N HIS A 384 -5.28 -7.22 10.72
CA HIS A 384 -4.22 -6.23 10.46
C HIS A 384 -3.76 -6.16 8.98
N GLY A 385 -4.70 -6.29 8.05
CA GLY A 385 -4.47 -6.19 6.61
C GLY A 385 -3.91 -7.45 5.95
N ILE A 386 -3.81 -8.56 6.71
CA ILE A 386 -3.14 -9.78 6.26
C ILE A 386 -4.14 -10.93 6.15
N VAL A 387 -4.02 -11.72 5.09
CA VAL A 387 -4.64 -13.04 4.99
C VAL A 387 -3.58 -14.06 5.35
N SER A 388 -3.73 -14.69 6.51
CA SER A 388 -2.82 -15.74 6.95
C SER A 388 -2.97 -16.99 6.08
N GLY A 389 -1.84 -17.61 5.80
CA GLY A 389 -1.77 -18.93 5.18
C GLY A 389 -2.19 -20.09 6.09
N ALA A 390 -2.34 -19.84 7.40
CA ALA A 390 -2.69 -20.86 8.38
C ALA A 390 -4.14 -21.34 8.16
N PRO A 391 -4.38 -22.64 7.89
CA PRO A 391 -5.68 -23.12 7.43
C PRO A 391 -6.84 -22.85 8.40
N GLU A 392 -6.65 -23.09 9.70
CA GLU A 392 -7.70 -22.86 10.70
C GLU A 392 -8.08 -21.39 10.81
N PHE A 393 -7.09 -20.50 10.83
CA PHE A 393 -7.32 -19.06 10.88
C PHE A 393 -7.99 -18.57 9.59
N PHE A 394 -7.54 -19.06 8.44
CA PHE A 394 -8.13 -18.72 7.15
C PHE A 394 -9.60 -19.13 7.09
N ARG A 395 -9.92 -20.40 7.36
CA ARG A 395 -11.30 -20.91 7.38
C ARG A 395 -12.16 -20.12 8.35
N LYS A 396 -11.61 -19.80 9.53
CA LYS A 396 -12.32 -19.00 10.53
C LYS A 396 -12.61 -17.58 10.07
N ALA A 397 -11.72 -16.93 9.32
CA ALA A 397 -11.88 -15.54 8.88
C ALA A 397 -12.69 -15.41 7.58
N PHE A 398 -12.46 -16.31 6.61
CA PHE A 398 -12.94 -16.20 5.24
C PHE A 398 -13.84 -17.38 4.79
N GLY A 399 -13.99 -18.45 5.57
CA GLY A 399 -14.71 -19.66 5.14
C GLY A 399 -13.81 -20.65 4.37
N ASP A 400 -14.32 -21.87 4.14
CA ASP A 400 -13.66 -22.93 3.36
C ASP A 400 -14.22 -23.03 1.93
N THR A 401 -15.42 -22.49 1.67
CA THR A 401 -16.06 -22.38 0.35
C THR A 401 -16.42 -20.94 0.01
N TYR A 402 -16.71 -20.67 -1.27
CA TYR A 402 -17.17 -19.34 -1.69
C TYR A 402 -18.49 -18.95 -1.02
N ASP A 403 -19.44 -19.87 -0.90
CA ASP A 403 -20.75 -19.61 -0.27
C ASP A 403 -20.59 -19.19 1.20
N GLU A 404 -19.64 -19.80 1.92
CA GLU A 404 -19.30 -19.40 3.28
C GLU A 404 -18.66 -18.00 3.31
N PHE A 405 -17.75 -17.72 2.38
CA PHE A 405 -17.12 -16.40 2.25
C PHE A 405 -18.15 -15.32 1.95
N GLU A 406 -19.04 -15.55 0.99
CA GLU A 406 -20.13 -14.64 0.65
C GLU A 406 -21.09 -14.45 1.83
N SER A 407 -21.44 -15.54 2.53
CA SER A 407 -22.22 -15.46 3.76
C SER A 407 -21.55 -14.57 4.81
N ILE A 408 -20.22 -14.65 4.94
CA ILE A 408 -19.43 -13.77 5.82
C ILE A 408 -19.50 -12.31 5.34
N LEU A 409 -19.36 -12.05 4.03
CA LEU A 409 -19.45 -10.70 3.46
C LEU A 409 -20.82 -10.05 3.67
N LEU A 410 -21.89 -10.85 3.73
CA LEU A 410 -23.25 -10.37 3.97
C LEU A 410 -23.63 -10.35 5.46
N ARG A 411 -22.70 -10.55 6.40
CA ARG A 411 -23.01 -10.39 7.84
C ARG A 411 -23.09 -8.92 8.23
N PRO A 412 -23.87 -8.56 9.26
CA PRO A 412 -23.76 -7.27 9.93
C PRO A 412 -22.30 -6.99 10.31
N HIS A 413 -21.81 -5.77 10.02
CA HIS A 413 -20.40 -5.43 10.28
C HIS A 413 -19.97 -5.64 11.73
N HIS A 414 -20.86 -5.41 12.70
CA HIS A 414 -20.55 -5.62 14.11
C HIS A 414 -20.47 -7.12 14.48
N TYR A 415 -21.09 -8.02 13.72
CA TYR A 415 -20.89 -9.47 13.84
C TYR A 415 -19.53 -9.88 13.28
N ILE A 416 -19.10 -9.29 12.16
CA ILE A 416 -17.77 -9.54 11.60
C ILE A 416 -16.70 -9.09 12.58
N PHE A 417 -16.83 -7.87 13.12
CA PHE A 417 -15.87 -7.28 14.03
C PHE A 417 -15.80 -8.04 15.37
N ASN A 418 -16.96 -8.39 15.96
CA ASN A 418 -17.06 -9.11 17.23
C ASN A 418 -17.30 -10.61 17.03
N ARG A 419 -16.67 -11.23 16.02
CA ARG A 419 -16.96 -12.61 15.60
C ARG A 419 -16.94 -13.63 16.74
N TYR A 420 -15.94 -13.56 17.61
CA TYR A 420 -15.82 -14.47 18.76
C TYR A 420 -17.02 -14.37 19.72
N TRP A 421 -17.52 -13.15 19.96
CA TRP A 421 -18.70 -12.92 20.79
C TRP A 421 -19.95 -13.64 20.26
N TYR A 422 -20.19 -13.48 18.96
CA TYR A 422 -21.37 -14.03 18.30
C TYR A 422 -21.26 -15.52 17.99
N GLU A 423 -20.06 -16.04 17.73
CA GLU A 423 -19.91 -17.46 17.38
C GLU A 423 -19.71 -18.35 18.62
N GLN A 424 -19.10 -17.85 19.70
CA GLN A 424 -18.63 -18.67 20.83
C GLN A 424 -19.14 -18.24 22.21
N TYR A 425 -19.68 -17.03 22.36
CA TYR A 425 -20.07 -16.47 23.66
C TYR A 425 -21.55 -16.07 23.67
N ASP A 426 -21.91 -15.06 24.47
CA ASP A 426 -23.30 -14.79 24.82
C ASP A 426 -24.08 -14.14 23.67
N GLY A 427 -23.41 -13.75 22.57
CA GLY A 427 -24.05 -13.31 21.33
C GLY A 427 -24.58 -14.46 20.46
N ARG A 428 -24.31 -15.72 20.83
CA ARG A 428 -24.68 -16.89 20.02
C ARG A 428 -26.18 -17.04 19.71
N PRO A 429 -27.11 -16.85 20.67
CA PRO A 429 -28.54 -16.95 20.37
C PRO A 429 -29.01 -15.95 19.29
N GLU A 430 -28.53 -14.71 19.36
CA GLU A 430 -28.84 -13.65 18.38
C GLU A 430 -28.25 -13.98 17.00
N PHE A 431 -27.03 -14.53 16.98
CA PHE A 431 -26.40 -14.98 15.74
C PHE A 431 -27.14 -16.15 15.08
N ASP A 432 -27.60 -17.12 15.88
CA ASP A 432 -28.39 -18.25 15.38
C ASP A 432 -29.74 -17.78 14.79
N GLU A 433 -30.39 -16.80 15.43
CA GLU A 433 -31.62 -16.17 14.92
C GLU A 433 -31.38 -15.42 13.60
N PHE A 434 -30.31 -14.63 13.52
CA PHE A 434 -29.87 -13.99 12.28
C PHE A 434 -29.65 -15.03 11.17
N GLN A 435 -28.92 -16.11 11.46
CA GLN A 435 -28.65 -17.16 10.47
C GLN A 435 -29.94 -17.87 10.01
N ALA A 436 -30.90 -18.11 10.92
CA ALA A 436 -32.19 -18.68 10.55
C ALA A 436 -32.99 -17.72 9.66
N THR A 437 -33.02 -16.43 10.01
CA THR A 437 -33.71 -15.38 9.25
C THR A 437 -33.11 -15.23 7.85
N MET A 438 -31.78 -15.13 7.76
CA MET A 438 -31.08 -15.03 6.48
C MET A 438 -31.30 -16.26 5.61
N ARG A 439 -31.30 -17.49 6.17
CA ARG A 439 -31.59 -18.72 5.41
C ARG A 439 -33.02 -18.79 4.88
N ALA A 440 -33.95 -18.07 5.49
CA ALA A 440 -35.35 -18.06 5.10
C ALA A 440 -35.69 -17.05 3.99
N LEU A 441 -34.74 -16.21 3.58
CA LEU A 441 -34.88 -15.26 2.48
C LEU A 441 -34.75 -15.94 1.12
N SER A 442 -35.58 -15.53 0.16
CA SER A 442 -35.38 -15.85 -1.26
C SER A 442 -34.20 -15.05 -1.85
N ASP A 443 -33.76 -15.44 -3.04
CA ASP A 443 -32.70 -14.74 -3.78
C ASP A 443 -33.07 -13.30 -4.14
N ASP A 444 -34.35 -13.06 -4.47
CA ASP A 444 -34.89 -11.73 -4.70
C ASP A 444 -34.87 -10.88 -3.42
N GLU A 445 -35.26 -11.45 -2.28
CA GLU A 445 -35.23 -10.76 -0.98
C GLU A 445 -33.78 -10.46 -0.55
N ARG A 446 -32.82 -11.36 -0.80
CA ARG A 446 -31.39 -11.10 -0.56
C ARG A 446 -30.87 -9.96 -1.43
N THR A 447 -31.29 -9.92 -2.68
CA THR A 447 -30.92 -8.86 -3.62
C THR A 447 -31.50 -7.51 -3.17
N GLU A 448 -32.75 -7.49 -2.70
CA GLU A 448 -33.39 -6.30 -2.15
C GLU A 448 -32.69 -5.82 -0.86
N LEU A 449 -32.34 -6.76 0.05
CA LEU A 449 -31.57 -6.46 1.26
C LEU A 449 -30.21 -5.82 0.92
N LEU A 450 -29.45 -6.42 -0.01
CA LEU A 450 -28.18 -5.86 -0.47
C LEU A 450 -28.35 -4.47 -1.08
N GLY A 451 -29.40 -4.26 -1.89
CA GLY A 451 -29.75 -2.96 -2.44
C GLY A 451 -30.02 -1.93 -1.35
N PHE A 452 -30.74 -2.31 -0.30
CA PHE A 452 -30.98 -1.45 0.87
C PHE A 452 -29.68 -1.05 1.58
N LEU A 453 -28.79 -2.01 1.81
CA LEU A 453 -27.53 -1.81 2.54
C LEU A 453 -26.51 -0.95 1.76
N CYS A 454 -26.42 -1.11 0.44
CA CYS A 454 -25.42 -0.43 -0.39
C CYS A 454 -25.75 1.04 -0.69
N THR A 455 -27.03 1.43 -0.55
CA THR A 455 -27.53 2.76 -0.94
C THR A 455 -27.64 3.75 0.21
N ARG A 456 -27.31 3.32 1.43
CA ARG A 456 -27.50 4.10 2.65
C ARG A 456 -26.24 4.13 3.48
N ASP A 457 -26.09 5.21 4.24
CA ASP A 457 -25.13 5.22 5.34
C ASP A 457 -25.60 4.26 6.44
N LYS A 458 -24.65 3.62 7.12
CA LYS A 458 -24.93 2.67 8.21
C LYS A 458 -25.78 3.29 9.33
N ASN A 459 -25.65 4.60 9.56
CA ASN A 459 -26.40 5.32 10.60
C ASN A 459 -27.87 5.52 10.23
N ASP A 460 -28.23 5.39 8.96
CA ASP A 460 -29.59 5.60 8.46
C ASP A 460 -30.43 4.32 8.44
N TYR A 461 -29.81 3.14 8.57
CA TYR A 461 -30.51 1.84 8.47
C TYR A 461 -31.73 1.76 9.38
N ALA A 462 -31.62 2.17 10.65
CA ALA A 462 -32.71 2.10 11.62
C ALA A 462 -33.92 2.97 11.21
N ARG A 463 -33.66 4.17 10.68
CA ARG A 463 -34.69 5.11 10.22
C ARG A 463 -35.44 4.56 9.01
N ASP A 464 -34.69 3.92 8.10
CA ASP A 464 -35.19 3.58 6.77
C ASP A 464 -35.74 2.14 6.67
N LEU A 465 -35.74 1.35 7.77
CA LEU A 465 -36.29 -0.02 7.79
C LEU A 465 -37.72 -0.14 7.25
N ASN A 466 -38.53 0.91 7.39
CA ASN A 466 -39.93 0.90 6.96
C ASN A 466 -40.08 0.91 5.43
N GLU A 467 -39.01 1.23 4.69
CA GLU A 467 -39.00 1.17 3.22
C GLU A 467 -38.99 -0.27 2.68
N LEU A 468 -38.52 -1.23 3.48
CA LEU A 468 -38.54 -2.66 3.14
C LEU A 468 -39.90 -3.28 3.41
N ALA A 469 -40.30 -4.26 2.60
CA ALA A 469 -41.54 -5.01 2.80
C ALA A 469 -41.60 -5.62 4.22
N ALA A 470 -42.76 -5.53 4.86
CA ALA A 470 -42.97 -6.12 6.18
C ALA A 470 -42.86 -7.65 6.11
N GLY A 471 -42.24 -8.26 7.12
CA GLY A 471 -41.96 -9.70 7.18
C GLY A 471 -40.46 -9.97 7.26
N LYS A 472 -40.04 -11.11 6.71
CA LYS A 472 -38.68 -11.65 6.86
C LYS A 472 -37.59 -10.70 6.38
N LEU A 473 -37.82 -9.99 5.28
CA LEU A 473 -36.84 -9.04 4.73
C LEU A 473 -36.54 -7.89 5.70
N ARG A 474 -37.60 -7.26 6.24
CA ARG A 474 -37.44 -6.20 7.26
C ARG A 474 -36.87 -6.74 8.57
N GLU A 475 -37.22 -7.97 8.96
CA GLU A 475 -36.63 -8.65 10.11
C GLU A 475 -35.13 -8.89 9.92
N ALA A 476 -34.71 -9.36 8.74
CA ALA A 476 -33.31 -9.54 8.39
C ALA A 476 -32.55 -8.20 8.46
N ALA A 477 -33.10 -7.14 7.88
CA ALA A 477 -32.47 -5.82 7.85
C ALA A 477 -32.25 -5.20 9.24
N ARG A 478 -33.06 -5.57 10.25
CA ARG A 478 -32.88 -5.08 11.64
C ARG A 478 -31.53 -5.49 12.23
N PHE A 479 -31.02 -6.68 11.89
CA PHE A 479 -29.71 -7.14 12.36
C PHE A 479 -28.55 -6.30 11.82
N PHE A 480 -28.75 -5.54 10.73
CA PHE A 480 -27.70 -4.71 10.15
C PHE A 480 -27.56 -3.34 10.80
N VAL A 481 -28.55 -2.93 11.61
CA VAL A 481 -28.48 -1.67 12.36
C VAL A 481 -27.25 -1.70 13.27
N PRO A 482 -26.38 -0.67 13.23
CA PRO A 482 -25.20 -0.63 14.08
C PRO A 482 -25.58 -0.66 15.56
N MET A 483 -24.82 -1.44 16.35
CA MET A 483 -24.96 -1.42 17.80
C MET A 483 -24.49 -0.11 18.43
N SER A 484 -24.96 0.17 19.64
CA SER A 484 -24.51 1.34 20.38
C SER A 484 -23.04 1.18 20.81
N LYS A 485 -22.30 2.30 20.91
CA LYS A 485 -20.91 2.30 21.42
C LYS A 485 -20.81 1.72 22.84
N THR A 486 -21.86 1.88 23.64
CA THR A 486 -21.95 1.34 25.01
C THR A 486 -22.03 -0.18 25.00
N ASP A 487 -22.83 -0.75 24.10
CA ASP A 487 -22.94 -2.21 23.96
C ASP A 487 -21.65 -2.81 23.40
N GLU A 488 -21.03 -2.15 22.44
CA GLU A 488 -19.73 -2.55 21.88
C GLU A 488 -18.65 -2.59 22.97
N ALA A 489 -18.55 -1.53 23.79
CA ALA A 489 -17.61 -1.48 24.92
C ALA A 489 -17.85 -2.61 25.93
N ARG A 490 -19.12 -2.93 26.23
CA ARG A 490 -19.49 -4.04 27.11
C ARG A 490 -19.03 -5.39 26.55
N ILE A 491 -19.24 -5.62 25.25
CA ILE A 491 -18.80 -6.84 24.56
C ILE A 491 -17.27 -6.95 24.60
N TRP A 492 -16.54 -5.86 24.39
CA TRP A 492 -15.07 -5.87 24.45
C TRP A 492 -14.54 -6.19 25.84
N GLU A 493 -15.12 -5.61 26.88
CA GLU A 493 -14.75 -5.92 28.27
C GLU A 493 -15.06 -7.39 28.64
N ALA A 494 -16.19 -7.93 28.18
CA ALA A 494 -16.51 -9.34 28.37
C ALA A 494 -15.52 -10.26 27.65
N GLN A 495 -15.15 -9.93 26.40
CA GLN A 495 -14.18 -10.69 25.62
C GLN A 495 -12.76 -10.64 26.22
N LYS A 496 -12.31 -9.47 26.72
CA LYS A 496 -11.01 -9.35 27.39
C LYS A 496 -10.88 -10.28 28.60
N ARG A 497 -11.94 -10.44 29.38
CA ARG A 497 -11.96 -11.31 30.58
C ARG A 497 -11.93 -12.80 30.23
N ARG A 498 -12.37 -13.17 29.03
CA ARG A 498 -12.51 -14.57 28.57
C ARG A 498 -11.39 -15.01 27.63
N ARG A 499 -10.63 -14.09 27.06
CA ARG A 499 -9.54 -14.42 26.11
C ARG A 499 -8.39 -15.11 26.83
N VAL A 500 -8.16 -16.37 26.46
CA VAL A 500 -6.89 -17.07 26.55
C VAL A 500 -6.55 -17.51 25.13
N GLU A 501 -5.86 -16.67 24.34
CA GLU A 501 -5.32 -17.12 23.05
C GLU A 501 -4.23 -16.17 22.53
N ASP A 502 -3.18 -16.79 21.99
CA ASP A 502 -1.90 -16.21 21.59
C ASP A 502 -1.96 -15.66 20.15
N ILE A 503 -2.53 -14.47 19.98
CA ILE A 503 -2.57 -13.76 18.68
C ILE A 503 -1.16 -13.44 18.15
N ASN A 504 -0.13 -13.49 19.00
CA ASN A 504 1.23 -13.09 18.64
C ASN A 504 1.92 -14.05 17.67
N ALA A 505 1.49 -15.33 17.60
CA ALA A 505 2.13 -16.33 16.75
C ALA A 505 2.03 -16.06 15.24
N TYR A 506 1.13 -15.15 14.81
CA TYR A 506 0.83 -14.91 13.39
C TYR A 506 0.95 -13.44 12.98
N LEU A 507 1.47 -12.57 13.85
CA LEU A 507 1.72 -11.18 13.51
C LEU A 507 2.87 -11.10 12.49
N VAL A 508 2.59 -10.50 11.32
CA VAL A 508 3.65 -10.05 10.40
C VAL A 508 4.21 -8.75 10.96
N PRO A 509 5.55 -8.61 11.08
CA PRO A 509 6.21 -7.38 11.51
C PRO A 509 5.71 -6.16 10.71
N GLU A 510 5.60 -5.00 11.35
CA GLU A 510 5.08 -3.78 10.69
C GLU A 510 5.93 -3.37 9.49
N ASP A 511 7.24 -3.57 9.58
CA ASP A 511 8.20 -3.35 8.51
C ASP A 511 8.12 -4.40 7.38
N GLU A 512 7.30 -5.44 7.51
CA GLU A 512 6.99 -6.42 6.45
C GLU A 512 5.60 -6.24 5.85
N ARG A 513 4.72 -5.44 6.47
CA ARG A 513 3.36 -5.13 5.98
C ARG A 513 3.37 -4.22 4.75
N VAL A 514 2.25 -4.18 4.02
CA VAL A 514 2.00 -3.21 2.96
C VAL A 514 1.91 -1.81 3.56
N GLU A 515 2.42 -0.83 2.82
CA GLU A 515 2.39 0.58 3.19
C GLU A 515 0.98 1.12 3.42
N ASP A 516 0.02 0.71 2.59
CA ASP A 516 -1.38 1.09 2.72
C ASP A 516 -2.31 -0.09 2.46
N ALA A 517 -3.00 -0.54 3.51
CA ALA A 517 -3.99 -1.61 3.45
C ALA A 517 -5.43 -1.09 3.31
N GLY A 518 -5.66 0.23 3.27
CA GLY A 518 -6.99 0.83 3.12
C GLY A 518 -7.98 0.39 4.21
N LEU A 519 -7.57 0.49 5.47
CA LEU A 519 -8.30 -0.05 6.62
C LEU A 519 -9.09 1.00 7.43
N THR A 520 -9.31 2.21 6.93
CA THR A 520 -10.01 3.26 7.70
C THR A 520 -11.46 3.43 7.28
N ASP A 521 -12.34 3.79 8.22
CA ASP A 521 -13.80 3.91 7.98
C ASP A 521 -14.17 4.90 6.86
N GLU A 522 -13.31 5.86 6.55
CA GLU A 522 -13.49 6.86 5.50
C GLU A 522 -13.35 6.25 4.09
N ASP A 523 -12.78 5.05 3.97
CA ASP A 523 -12.36 4.48 2.69
C ASP A 523 -13.54 3.89 1.88
N VAL A 524 -14.69 3.58 2.47
CA VAL A 524 -15.84 2.97 1.77
C VAL A 524 -17.11 3.81 2.02
N GLN A 525 -17.59 4.49 0.98
CA GLN A 525 -18.79 5.32 1.04
C GLN A 525 -19.99 4.62 0.37
N PRO A 526 -21.24 4.89 0.83
CA PRO A 526 -22.44 4.42 0.15
C PRO A 526 -22.50 4.89 -1.31
N THR A 527 -23.04 4.06 -2.20
CA THR A 527 -23.14 4.40 -3.63
C THR A 527 -24.55 4.84 -4.00
N THR A 528 -24.69 6.01 -4.65
CA THR A 528 -25.98 6.56 -5.09
C THR A 528 -26.47 6.01 -6.44
N ASN A 529 -25.64 5.30 -7.21
CA ASN A 529 -25.94 4.80 -8.58
C ASN A 529 -26.06 3.25 -8.66
N THR A 530 -27.03 2.67 -7.96
CA THR A 530 -27.17 1.20 -7.79
C THR A 530 -28.10 0.49 -8.76
N LYS A 531 -29.07 1.18 -9.39
CA LYS A 531 -30.09 0.50 -10.23
C LYS A 531 -29.52 -0.24 -11.44
N THR A 532 -28.35 0.16 -11.94
CA THR A 532 -27.66 -0.51 -13.04
C THR A 532 -26.70 -1.61 -12.55
N GLN A 533 -26.15 -1.50 -11.34
CA GLN A 533 -25.22 -2.49 -10.76
C GLN A 533 -25.95 -3.71 -10.17
N LEU A 534 -27.17 -3.54 -9.64
CA LEU A 534 -27.97 -4.65 -9.10
C LEU A 534 -28.41 -5.66 -10.16
N LYS A 535 -28.56 -5.25 -11.43
CA LYS A 535 -28.95 -6.16 -12.53
C LYS A 535 -27.85 -7.16 -12.91
N ASP A 536 -26.58 -6.81 -12.67
CA ASP A 536 -25.45 -7.71 -12.88
C ASP A 536 -25.20 -8.62 -11.65
N ILE A 537 -25.76 -8.29 -10.47
CA ILE A 537 -25.72 -9.12 -9.25
C ILE A 537 -26.71 -10.29 -9.32
N THR A 538 -27.79 -10.18 -10.12
CA THR A 538 -28.76 -11.27 -10.34
C THR A 538 -28.18 -12.54 -10.99
N GLN A 539 -26.93 -12.52 -11.47
CA GLN A 539 -26.22 -13.74 -11.89
C GLN A 539 -25.52 -14.49 -10.73
N VAL A 540 -25.50 -13.93 -9.52
CA VAL A 540 -24.80 -14.48 -8.35
C VAL A 540 -25.68 -15.47 -7.57
N TYR A 541 -27.01 -15.31 -7.65
CA TYR A 541 -27.98 -16.18 -6.96
C TYR A 541 -28.78 -17.09 -7.91
N ALA A 542 -28.30 -17.26 -9.16
CA ALA A 542 -28.96 -18.09 -10.19
C ALA A 542 -28.20 -19.39 -10.47
#